data_AF-A0A9W7GQC3-F1
#
_entry.id   AF-A0A9W7GQC3-F1
#
_cell.length_a   1.000
_cell.length_b   1.000
_cell.length_c   1.000
_cell.angle_alpha   90.00
_cell.angle_beta   90.00
_cell.angle_gamma   90.00
#
_symmetry.space_group_name_H-M   'P 1'
#
loop_
_entity.id
_entity.type
_entity.pdbx_description
1 polymer ?
#
loop_
_entity_poly.entity_id
_entity_poly.type
_entity_poly.pdbx_seq_one_letter_code
_entity_poly.pdbx_strand_id
1 'polypeptide(L)'
;MACCGYATVSSPTGSELFRYSSPDSSDATLVSSLALKYPLAMPYFFSQDPDYVTVKDRVAAFACGAKGEAEGIADIEVAVETLRLAEWLVEEIGSQLA
;
A
#
# COMPACT_ATOMS: atom_id res chain seq x y z
N MET A 1 -2.36 13.81 12.54
CA MET A 1 -2.81 12.43 12.81
C MET A 1 -2.56 11.64 11.53
N ALA A 2 -1.44 10.92 11.44
CA ALA A 2 -1.19 10.02 10.32
C ALA A 2 -2.19 8.85 10.41
N CYS A 3 -2.83 8.50 9.31
CA CYS A 3 -3.77 7.39 9.26
C CYS A 3 -2.98 6.08 9.36
N CYS A 4 -2.70 5.62 10.58
CA CYS A 4 -2.01 4.36 10.80
C CYS A 4 -3.01 3.22 10.65
N GLY A 5 -2.95 2.51 9.51
CA GLY A 5 -3.61 1.22 9.37
C GLY A 5 -2.81 0.18 10.15
N TYR A 6 -3.48 -0.62 10.97
CA TYR A 6 -2.85 -1.77 11.63
C TYR A 6 -3.73 -3.02 11.46
N ALA A 7 -3.09 -4.15 11.25
CA ALA A 7 -3.72 -5.46 11.23
C ALA A 7 -3.16 -6.27 12.40
N THR A 8 -4.03 -6.92 13.16
CA THR A 8 -3.63 -7.74 14.31
C THR A 8 -4.12 -9.16 14.11
N VAL A 9 -3.22 -10.14 14.27
CA VAL A 9 -3.55 -11.56 14.34
C VAL A 9 -3.67 -11.93 15.81
N SER A 10 -4.83 -12.45 16.19
CA SER A 10 -5.11 -12.90 17.55
C SER A 10 -5.26 -14.41 17.60
N SER A 11 -4.90 -15.00 18.74
CA SER A 11 -5.14 -16.40 19.04
C SER A 11 -6.63 -16.67 19.29
N PRO A 12 -7.07 -17.94 19.25
CA PRO A 12 -8.44 -18.31 19.63
C PRO A 12 -8.83 -17.90 21.06
N THR A 13 -7.84 -17.69 21.94
CA THR A 13 -8.04 -17.23 23.32
C THR A 13 -7.97 -15.71 23.47
N GLY A 14 -7.87 -14.97 22.36
CA GLY A 14 -7.87 -13.50 22.32
C GLY A 14 -6.52 -12.85 22.59
N SER A 15 -5.44 -13.63 22.73
CA SER A 15 -4.09 -13.06 22.89
C SER A 15 -3.52 -12.62 21.54
N GLU A 16 -3.00 -11.40 21.47
CA GLU A 16 -2.33 -10.87 20.28
C GLU A 16 -1.08 -11.68 19.94
N LEU A 17 -1.08 -12.30 18.76
CA LEU A 17 0.04 -13.10 18.25
C LEU A 17 0.97 -12.27 17.39
N PHE A 18 0.44 -11.31 16.64
CA PHE A 18 1.22 -10.49 15.73
C PHE A 18 0.47 -9.21 15.37
N ARG A 19 1.18 -8.08 15.27
CA ARG A 19 0.62 -6.81 14.79
C ARG A 19 1.50 -6.26 13.66
N TYR A 20 0.86 -6.02 12.53
CA TYR A 20 1.39 -5.25 11.43
C TYR A 20 0.90 -3.81 11.57
N SER A 21 1.80 -2.84 11.57
CA SER A 21 1.47 -1.42 11.62
C SER A 21 2.15 -0.69 10.48
N SER A 22 1.37 0.12 9.76
CA SER A 22 1.92 1.11 8.83
C SER A 22 1.74 2.51 9.43
N PRO A 23 2.76 3.38 9.42
CA PRO A 23 4.11 3.17 8.87
C PRO A 23 5.00 2.27 9.76
N ASP A 24 6.05 1.71 9.18
CA ASP A 24 7.06 0.99 9.95
C ASP A 24 7.95 1.95 10.77
N SER A 25 8.84 1.43 11.61
CA SER A 25 9.65 2.26 12.50
C SER A 25 10.64 3.17 11.74
N SER A 26 11.10 2.75 10.56
CA SER A 26 11.94 3.57 9.66
C SER A 26 11.14 4.74 9.07
N ASP A 27 9.94 4.48 8.57
CA ASP A 27 9.05 5.48 7.99
C ASP A 27 8.61 6.50 9.04
N ALA A 28 8.35 6.07 10.27
CA ALA A 28 7.98 6.97 11.37
C ALA A 28 9.07 8.02 11.66
N THR A 29 10.34 7.63 11.56
CA THR A 29 11.49 8.54 11.77
C THR A 29 11.61 9.53 10.60
N LEU A 30 11.47 9.05 9.37
CA LEU A 30 11.50 9.87 8.16
C LEU A 30 10.36 10.90 8.15
N VAL A 31 9.12 10.45 8.39
CA VAL A 31 7.92 11.28 8.45
C VAL A 31 8.05 12.37 9.51
N SER A 32 8.58 12.05 10.69
CA SER A 32 8.78 13.03 11.76
C SER A 32 9.78 14.13 11.36
N SER A 33 10.87 13.75 10.70
CA SER A 33 11.88 14.70 10.23
C SER A 33 11.37 15.61 9.10
N LEU A 34 10.58 15.05 8.18
CA LEU A 34 10.06 15.77 7.02
C LEU A 34 8.85 16.64 7.36
N ALA A 35 8.02 16.23 8.32
CA ALA A 35 6.91 17.04 8.84
C ALA A 35 7.40 18.33 9.52
N LEU A 36 8.55 18.29 10.20
CA LEU A 36 9.19 19.48 10.76
C LEU A 36 9.71 20.43 9.66
N LYS A 37 10.24 19.86 8.56
CA LYS A 37 10.78 20.63 7.44
C LYS A 37 9.68 21.23 6.55
N TYR A 38 8.55 20.54 6.43
CA TYR A 38 7.43 20.91 5.56
C TYR A 38 6.10 20.86 6.34
N PRO A 39 5.84 21.86 7.21
CA PRO A 39 4.71 21.84 8.14
C PRO A 39 3.33 21.92 7.48
N LEU A 40 3.26 22.33 6.21
CA LEU A 40 2.02 22.38 5.43
C LEU A 40 1.73 21.08 4.68
N ALA A 41 2.71 20.17 4.59
CA ALA A 41 2.56 18.90 3.89
C ALA A 41 1.96 17.85 4.83
N MET A 42 1.06 17.04 4.28
CA MET A 42 0.43 15.97 5.03
C MET A 42 1.43 14.81 5.26
N PRO A 43 1.53 14.24 6.48
CA PRO A 43 2.53 13.24 6.82
C PRO A 43 2.61 12.00 5.91
N TYR A 44 1.46 11.55 5.37
CA TYR A 44 1.42 10.38 4.48
C TYR A 44 2.08 10.63 3.12
N PHE A 45 2.25 11.89 2.71
CA PHE A 45 2.99 12.18 1.48
C PHE A 45 4.44 11.73 1.59
N PHE A 46 5.05 11.81 2.78
CA PHE A 46 6.46 11.46 2.96
C PHE A 46 6.72 9.95 2.92
N SER A 47 5.81 9.15 3.46
CA SER A 47 5.92 7.68 3.41
C SER A 47 5.62 7.13 2.02
N GLN A 48 4.83 7.85 1.21
CA GLN A 48 4.43 7.41 -0.12
C GLN A 48 5.25 8.02 -1.26
N ASP A 49 6.00 9.09 -1.01
CA ASP A 49 6.75 9.83 -2.04
C ASP A 49 7.70 8.92 -2.86
N PRO A 50 8.51 8.03 -2.25
CA PRO A 50 9.40 7.15 -3.02
C PRO A 50 8.66 6.23 -3.99
N ASP A 51 7.52 5.69 -3.55
CA ASP A 51 6.67 4.83 -4.37
C ASP A 51 6.02 5.61 -5.51
N TYR A 52 5.50 6.82 -5.24
CA TYR A 52 4.91 7.68 -6.26
C TYR A 52 5.93 8.15 -7.30
N VAL A 53 7.17 8.45 -6.91
CA VAL A 53 8.25 8.78 -7.85
C VAL A 53 8.52 7.58 -8.77
N THR A 54 8.65 6.39 -8.19
CA THR A 54 8.89 5.15 -8.94
C THR A 54 7.80 4.88 -9.96
N VAL A 55 6.53 5.00 -9.56
CA VAL A 55 5.38 4.82 -10.47
C VAL A 55 5.40 5.85 -11.59
N LYS A 56 5.62 7.13 -11.26
CA LYS A 56 5.65 8.21 -12.26
C LYS A 56 6.76 8.01 -13.28
N ASP A 57 7.97 7.66 -12.84
CA ASP A 57 9.11 7.46 -13.73
C ASP A 57 8.87 6.30 -14.70
N ARG A 58 8.34 5.17 -14.21
CA ARG A 58 8.06 3.98 -15.04
C ARG A 58 6.95 4.25 -16.06
N VAL A 59 5.87 4.90 -15.64
CA VAL A 59 4.75 5.23 -16.53
C VAL A 59 5.15 6.30 -17.54
N ALA A 60 5.93 7.31 -17.14
CA ALA A 60 6.43 8.33 -18.05
C ALA A 60 7.39 7.74 -19.08
N ALA A 61 8.29 6.84 -18.69
CA ALA A 61 9.19 6.16 -19.62
C ALA A 61 8.41 5.36 -20.68
N PHE A 62 7.38 4.61 -20.25
CA PHE A 62 6.48 3.89 -21.16
C PHE A 62 5.74 4.84 -22.11
N ALA A 63 5.15 5.92 -21.59
CA ALA A 63 4.44 6.91 -22.40
C ALA A 63 5.33 7.60 -23.46
N CYS A 64 6.62 7.74 -23.15
CA CYS A 64 7.63 8.29 -24.07
C CYS A 64 8.20 7.27 -25.07
N GLY A 65 7.66 6.05 -25.13
CA GLY A 65 8.01 5.04 -26.13
C GLY A 65 9.15 4.11 -25.72
N ALA A 66 9.42 3.94 -24.42
CA ALA A 66 10.23 2.82 -23.95
C ALA A 66 9.63 1.50 -24.45
N LYS A 67 10.48 0.56 -24.88
CA LYS A 67 10.03 -0.75 -25.38
C LYS A 67 9.64 -1.64 -24.20
N GLY A 68 8.46 -2.26 -24.27
CA GLY A 68 7.92 -3.13 -23.23
C GLY A 68 6.85 -2.44 -22.39
N GLU A 69 6.29 -3.14 -21.41
CA GLU A 69 5.33 -2.60 -20.44
C GLU A 69 6.03 -1.86 -19.31
N ALA A 70 5.31 -1.01 -18.58
CA ALA A 70 5.83 -0.38 -17.38
C ALA A 70 5.99 -1.46 -16.28
N GLU A 71 7.23 -1.87 -16.01
CA GLU A 71 7.54 -2.96 -15.08
C GLU A 71 6.89 -2.75 -13.70
N GLY A 72 6.17 -3.76 -13.22
CA GLY A 72 5.50 -3.72 -11.92
C GLY A 72 4.31 -2.77 -11.85
N ILE A 73 3.85 -2.23 -12.98
CA ILE A 73 2.60 -1.47 -13.07
C ILE A 73 1.54 -2.36 -13.73
N ALA A 74 0.47 -2.62 -12.99
CA ALA A 74 -0.67 -3.36 -13.52
C ALA A 74 -1.39 -2.54 -14.61
N ASP A 75 -1.79 -3.21 -15.69
CA ASP A 75 -2.67 -2.60 -16.68
C ASP A 75 -4.14 -2.68 -16.24
N ILE A 76 -5.03 -2.14 -17.08
CA ILE A 76 -6.46 -2.11 -16.77
C ILE A 76 -7.08 -3.51 -16.74
N GLU A 77 -6.57 -4.45 -17.54
CA GLU A 77 -7.10 -5.82 -17.60
C GLU A 77 -6.75 -6.56 -16.31
N VAL A 78 -5.51 -6.45 -15.83
CA VAL A 78 -5.08 -6.99 -14.54
C VAL A 78 -5.91 -6.40 -13.40
N ALA A 79 -6.21 -5.09 -13.44
CA ALA A 79 -7.06 -4.45 -12.44
C ALA A 79 -8.49 -5.05 -12.46
N VAL A 80 -9.08 -5.25 -13.63
CA VAL A 80 -10.41 -5.87 -13.79
C VAL A 80 -10.43 -7.30 -13.25
N GLU A 81 -9.46 -8.12 -13.61
CA GLU A 81 -9.38 -9.51 -13.13
C GLU A 81 -9.13 -9.58 -11.62
N THR A 82 -8.35 -8.65 -11.07
CA THR A 82 -8.12 -8.55 -9.61
C THR A 82 -9.43 -8.26 -8.87
N LEU A 83 -10.28 -7.37 -9.38
CA LEU A 83 -11.57 -7.07 -8.76
C LEU A 83 -12.52 -8.27 -8.79
N ARG A 84 -12.57 -9.01 -9.91
CA ARG A 84 -13.36 -10.25 -10.01
C ARG A 84 -12.89 -11.30 -9.02
N LEU A 85 -11.57 -11.49 -8.89
CA LEU A 85 -10.98 -12.40 -7.92
C LEU A 85 -11.31 -11.97 -6.49
N ALA A 86 -11.25 -10.67 -6.19
CA ALA A 86 -11.58 -10.14 -4.88
C ALA A 86 -13.05 -10.40 -4.50
N GLU A 87 -13.99 -10.20 -5.43
CA GLU A 87 -15.41 -10.52 -5.22
C GLU A 87 -15.62 -12.00 -4.89
N TRP A 88 -14.99 -12.90 -5.66
CA TRP A 88 -15.06 -14.33 -5.41
C TRP A 88 -14.42 -14.72 -4.05
N LEU A 89 -13.26 -14.15 -3.71
CA LEU A 89 -12.57 -14.43 -2.45
C LEU A 89 -13.39 -14.03 -1.22
N VAL A 90 -14.18 -12.96 -1.30
CA VAL A 90 -15.05 -12.53 -0.19
C VAL A 90 -16.08 -13.62 0.15
N GLU A 91 -16.70 -14.23 -0.86
CA GLU A 91 -17.66 -15.32 -0.66
C GLU A 91 -16.98 -16.56 -0.07
N GLU A 92 -15.85 -16.96 -0.63
CA GLU A 92 -15.10 -18.15 -0.21
C GLU A 92 -14.59 -18.02 1.24
N ILE A 93 -13.97 -16.90 1.58
CA ILE A 93 -13.51 -16.61 2.95
C ILE A 93 -14.70 -16.55 3.91
N GLY A 94 -15.81 -15.92 3.50
CA GLY A 94 -17.04 -15.89 4.28
C GLY A 94 -17.57 -17.28 4.60
N SER A 95 -17.53 -18.22 3.64
CA SER A 95 -17.91 -19.61 3.86
C SER A 95 -16.97 -20.36 4.79
N GLN A 96 -15.67 -20.08 4.79
CA GLN A 96 -14.69 -20.76 5.64
C GLN A 96 -14.69 -20.25 7.09
N LEU A 97 -15.20 -19.04 7.32
CA LEU A 97 -15.31 -18.41 8.64
C LEU A 97 -16.66 -18.65 9.34
N ALA A 98 -17.62 -19.28 8.66
CA ALA A 98 -18.94 -19.65 9.19
C ALA A 98 -18.91 -21.04 9.86
#